data_AF-W1IZU4-F1
#
_entry.id   AF-W1IZU4-F1
#
_cell.length_a   1.000
_cell.length_b   1.000
_cell.length_c   1.000
_cell.angle_alpha   90.00
_cell.angle_beta   90.00
_cell.angle_gamma   90.00
#
_symmetry.space_group_name_H-M   'P 1'
#
loop_
_entity.id
_entity.type
_entity.pdbx_description
1 polymer ?
#
loop_
_entity_poly.entity_id
_entity_poly.type
_entity_poly.pdbx_seq_one_letter_code
_entity_poly.pdbx_strand_id
1 'polypeptide(L)'
;MGWLDKILSSTTIFPKRTLLGLPVSIEFLGIFDTVPAVGIANVVPAATGHNGWAGGMQILPDNGFIKQCCHFVAAHEQRQSFSLDSIRYPEGRYPANSVEVVYPGMHSDVGGGYPQNDQGKSRAAAGELLSQITLHDMYAAAIEAGAPLATHPDFLKPHWKNRYPFRVMDAKTIKEFDFTEEIVTRFNAWLSTTLTDNQTEMALSEMPIYLPCRFDSGSLEDVLDNQLSWMTAWRIARYASDQQSAMNLSHQPFFINAPQHADINVQPWDNNFRKQAEIALTSEWNLNQKRASEIKKQRKKEQLKNQDDKNWLPGSHLIGPPLFDATNAKGQLWEAALEFKADYQRKRRPEPLFIPQFDIGGALQAGLLQLLDPLLLNSAYLYTFQDESLEYFKFKKSGEYYFDRKLKPQLMQRSNDPAIKNIIALFDDHIHDSRAWFLHSESGAREPFGGYFLSRMIYFGDKWNKAVQLVSNRENIYGFTGQAQQYAFIHQPTIGIKFIHKQIGEVYPINENERPTPTNNLIDQLKPFVQHHQQETLLAQKEELKKLLGKV
;
A
#
# COMPACT_ATOMS: atom_id res chain seq x y z
N MET A 1 -4.74 -17.09 -15.51
CA MET A 1 -6.20 -17.37 -15.49
C MET A 1 -6.63 -17.59 -14.04
N GLY A 2 -7.66 -16.87 -13.58
CA GLY A 2 -8.22 -17.05 -12.25
C GLY A 2 -8.88 -18.42 -12.06
N TRP A 3 -9.12 -18.83 -10.81
CA TRP A 3 -9.59 -20.19 -10.50
C TRP A 3 -10.96 -20.51 -11.06
N LEU A 4 -11.94 -19.61 -10.90
CA LEU A 4 -13.28 -19.84 -11.43
C LEU A 4 -13.27 -19.95 -12.96
N ASP A 5 -12.51 -19.08 -13.63
CA ASP A 5 -12.32 -19.15 -15.09
C ASP A 5 -11.73 -20.51 -15.51
N LYS A 6 -10.70 -20.98 -14.78
CA LYS A 6 -10.09 -22.30 -15.01
C LYS A 6 -11.07 -23.44 -14.78
N ILE A 7 -11.88 -23.41 -13.72
CA ILE A 7 -12.91 -24.43 -13.45
C ILE A 7 -13.95 -24.46 -14.58
N LEU A 8 -14.30 -23.30 -15.14
CA LEU A 8 -15.27 -23.15 -16.23
C LEU A 8 -14.66 -23.37 -17.62
N SER A 9 -13.34 -23.57 -17.71
CA SER A 9 -12.63 -23.87 -18.95
C SER A 9 -12.74 -25.38 -19.26
N SER A 10 -13.66 -25.70 -20.18
CA SER A 10 -14.06 -27.03 -20.70
C SER A 10 -13.79 -28.25 -19.81
N THR A 11 -14.87 -28.86 -19.32
CA THR A 11 -14.87 -30.28 -18.96
C THR A 11 -15.41 -31.08 -20.14
N THR A 12 -15.09 -32.38 -20.24
CA THR A 12 -15.63 -33.28 -21.28
C THR A 12 -17.15 -33.47 -21.22
N ILE A 13 -17.80 -32.99 -20.15
CA ILE A 13 -19.20 -33.29 -19.81
C ILE A 13 -20.11 -32.06 -19.95
N PHE A 14 -19.59 -30.85 -19.71
CA PHE A 14 -20.39 -29.61 -19.72
C PHE A 14 -19.82 -28.55 -20.68
N PRO A 15 -20.69 -27.72 -21.32
CA PRO A 15 -20.25 -26.60 -22.13
C PRO A 15 -19.34 -25.64 -21.35
N LYS A 16 -18.41 -24.98 -22.05
CA LYS A 16 -17.60 -23.89 -21.46
C LYS A 16 -18.52 -22.85 -20.80
N ARG A 17 -18.04 -22.20 -19.73
CA ARG A 17 -18.79 -21.16 -18.98
C ARG A 17 -20.03 -21.66 -18.25
N THR A 18 -20.10 -22.95 -17.96
CA THR A 18 -21.19 -23.50 -17.15
C THR A 18 -20.67 -24.18 -15.89
N LEU A 19 -21.42 -24.04 -14.80
CA LEU A 19 -21.24 -24.81 -13.57
C LEU A 19 -22.42 -25.78 -13.46
N LEU A 20 -22.14 -27.08 -13.62
CA LEU A 20 -23.19 -28.13 -13.68
C LEU A 20 -24.25 -27.86 -14.77
N GLY A 21 -23.85 -27.32 -15.92
CA GLY A 21 -24.75 -26.98 -17.02
C GLY A 21 -25.46 -25.63 -16.90
N LEU A 22 -25.34 -24.94 -15.75
CA LEU A 22 -25.88 -23.58 -15.58
C LEU A 22 -24.87 -22.55 -16.07
N PRO A 23 -25.26 -21.60 -16.95
CA PRO A 23 -24.38 -20.50 -17.35
C PRO A 23 -23.92 -19.68 -16.14
N VAL A 24 -22.62 -19.36 -16.10
CA VAL A 24 -22.02 -18.55 -15.03
C VAL A 24 -21.21 -17.40 -15.66
N SER A 25 -21.39 -16.22 -15.09
CA SER A 25 -20.64 -15.00 -15.37
C SER A 25 -20.40 -14.21 -14.10
N ILE A 26 -19.40 -13.32 -14.14
CA ILE A 26 -19.17 -12.30 -13.13
C ILE A 26 -19.82 -11.03 -13.68
N GLU A 27 -21.02 -10.69 -13.19
CA GLU A 27 -21.74 -9.49 -13.65
C GLU A 27 -21.00 -8.20 -13.24
N PHE A 28 -20.45 -8.18 -12.03
CA PHE A 28 -19.70 -7.04 -11.52
C PHE A 28 -18.47 -7.50 -10.71
N LEU A 29 -17.32 -6.90 -11.00
CA LEU A 29 -16.09 -7.03 -10.22
C LEU A 29 -15.62 -5.65 -9.76
N GLY A 30 -16.01 -5.29 -8.53
CA GLY A 30 -15.53 -4.09 -7.85
C GLY A 30 -14.31 -4.41 -7.00
N ILE A 31 -13.18 -3.73 -7.24
CA ILE A 31 -11.93 -3.93 -6.51
C ILE A 31 -11.33 -2.58 -6.09
N PHE A 32 -10.72 -2.57 -4.92
CA PHE A 32 -10.05 -1.40 -4.35
C PHE A 32 -8.58 -1.68 -4.19
N ASP A 33 -7.76 -0.88 -4.87
CA ASP A 33 -6.33 -0.72 -4.70
C ASP A 33 -5.56 -2.04 -4.54
N THR A 34 -5.82 -2.99 -5.44
CA THR A 34 -5.26 -4.35 -5.43
C THR A 34 -3.78 -4.38 -5.11
N VAL A 35 -3.42 -5.10 -4.04
CA VAL A 35 -2.03 -5.39 -3.66
C VAL A 35 -1.85 -6.91 -3.71
N PRO A 36 -0.96 -7.43 -4.56
CA PRO A 36 -0.91 -8.86 -4.86
C PRO A 36 -0.18 -9.67 -3.77
N ALA A 37 0.61 -9.00 -2.93
CA ALA A 37 1.10 -9.56 -1.66
C ALA A 37 1.40 -8.44 -0.67
N VAL A 38 0.95 -8.58 0.57
CA VAL A 38 1.34 -7.68 1.66
C VAL A 38 2.52 -8.31 2.39
N GLY A 39 3.59 -7.55 2.60
CA GLY A 39 4.70 -7.94 3.48
C GLY A 39 6.11 -7.71 2.93
N ILE A 40 7.10 -8.20 3.68
CA ILE A 40 8.55 -8.02 3.42
C ILE A 40 8.97 -8.52 2.03
N ALA A 41 8.21 -9.44 1.42
CA ALA A 41 8.46 -9.96 0.08
C ALA A 41 8.32 -8.93 -1.05
N ASN A 42 7.69 -7.77 -0.83
CA ASN A 42 7.68 -6.64 -1.78
C ASN A 42 8.73 -5.58 -1.43
N VAL A 43 9.34 -5.68 -0.25
CA VAL A 43 10.21 -4.66 0.35
C VAL A 43 11.67 -5.07 0.20
N VAL A 44 11.99 -6.36 0.27
CA VAL A 44 13.36 -6.85 0.13
C VAL A 44 13.71 -6.89 -1.36
N PRO A 45 14.83 -6.27 -1.76
CA PRO A 45 15.37 -6.42 -3.10
C PRO A 45 15.87 -7.88 -3.25
N ALA A 46 14.94 -8.77 -3.60
CA ALA A 46 15.13 -10.16 -4.02
C ALA A 46 13.84 -10.97 -4.14
N ALA A 47 12.70 -10.40 -3.74
CA ALA A 47 11.43 -11.10 -3.79
C ALA A 47 10.50 -10.39 -4.79
N THR A 48 9.97 -11.14 -5.74
CA THR A 48 9.27 -10.61 -6.91
C THR A 48 7.84 -10.15 -6.63
N GLY A 49 7.45 -9.97 -5.36
CA GLY A 49 6.12 -9.55 -4.94
C GLY A 49 4.97 -10.52 -5.19
N HIS A 50 4.96 -11.20 -6.31
CA HIS A 50 3.95 -12.16 -6.77
C HIS A 50 4.25 -13.59 -6.32
N ASN A 51 4.51 -13.78 -5.02
CA ASN A 51 4.78 -15.11 -4.47
C ASN A 51 3.49 -15.88 -4.15
N GLY A 52 3.54 -17.22 -4.23
CA GLY A 52 2.45 -18.08 -3.78
C GLY A 52 1.21 -18.02 -4.69
N TRP A 53 0.04 -17.74 -4.11
CA TRP A 53 -1.25 -17.78 -4.81
C TRP A 53 -1.45 -16.66 -5.83
N ALA A 54 -0.74 -15.54 -5.68
CA ALA A 54 -0.88 -14.40 -6.58
C ALA A 54 -0.20 -14.65 -7.95
N GLY A 55 0.84 -15.47 -7.99
CA GLY A 55 1.64 -15.70 -9.21
C GLY A 55 0.80 -16.20 -10.40
N GLY A 56 0.67 -15.36 -11.44
CA GLY A 56 0.02 -15.70 -12.71
C GLY A 56 -1.52 -15.62 -12.69
N MET A 57 -2.11 -14.98 -11.67
CA MET A 57 -3.55 -14.85 -11.49
C MET A 57 -4.10 -13.42 -11.63
N GLN A 58 -3.23 -12.45 -11.84
CA GLN A 58 -3.60 -11.03 -11.78
C GLN A 58 -4.22 -10.50 -13.08
N ILE A 59 -3.88 -11.11 -14.22
CA ILE A 59 -4.46 -10.76 -15.52
C ILE A 59 -5.94 -11.19 -15.55
N LEU A 60 -6.83 -10.20 -15.60
CA LEU A 60 -8.26 -10.43 -15.79
C LEU A 60 -8.54 -11.08 -17.16
N PRO A 61 -9.50 -12.00 -17.29
CA PRO A 61 -9.80 -12.66 -18.55
C PRO A 61 -10.54 -11.75 -19.54
N ASP A 62 -10.00 -11.61 -20.75
CA ASP A 62 -10.64 -10.86 -21.85
C ASP A 62 -11.50 -11.74 -22.76
N ASN A 63 -12.56 -12.31 -22.20
CA ASN A 63 -13.41 -13.28 -22.92
C ASN A 63 -14.90 -13.16 -22.60
N GLY A 64 -15.32 -11.99 -22.10
CA GLY A 64 -16.72 -11.69 -21.76
C GLY A 64 -17.25 -12.42 -20.54
N PHE A 65 -16.38 -13.09 -19.76
CA PHE A 65 -16.75 -13.70 -18.49
C PHE A 65 -17.06 -12.67 -17.39
N ILE A 66 -16.26 -11.61 -17.36
CA ILE A 66 -16.51 -10.42 -16.54
C ILE A 66 -17.30 -9.43 -17.39
N LYS A 67 -18.49 -9.03 -16.92
CA LYS A 67 -19.37 -8.12 -17.65
C LYS A 67 -19.03 -6.67 -17.39
N GLN A 68 -18.66 -6.33 -16.16
CA GLN A 68 -18.19 -5.01 -15.77
C GLN A 68 -17.16 -5.11 -14.64
N CYS A 69 -16.05 -4.39 -14.78
CA CYS A 69 -15.04 -4.28 -13.73
C CYS A 69 -14.75 -2.81 -13.42
N CYS A 70 -14.71 -2.47 -12.13
CA CYS A 70 -14.30 -1.17 -11.63
C CYS A 70 -13.16 -1.37 -10.63
N HIS A 71 -12.00 -0.78 -10.93
CA HIS A 71 -10.84 -0.81 -10.05
C HIS A 71 -10.49 0.59 -9.57
N PHE A 72 -10.68 0.87 -8.29
CA PHE A 72 -10.34 2.17 -7.71
C PHE A 72 -8.95 2.11 -7.10
N VAL A 73 -8.05 3.04 -7.46
CA VAL A 73 -6.64 3.00 -7.04
C VAL A 73 -6.24 4.24 -6.26
N ALA A 74 -5.33 4.08 -5.30
CA ALA A 74 -4.88 5.13 -4.41
C ALA A 74 -3.76 5.99 -5.03
N ALA A 75 -4.04 7.29 -5.15
CA ALA A 75 -3.13 8.26 -5.77
C ALA A 75 -1.86 8.55 -4.97
N HIS A 76 -1.91 8.41 -3.64
CA HIS A 76 -0.85 8.89 -2.74
C HIS A 76 -0.10 7.78 -2.00
N GLU A 77 -0.47 6.51 -2.19
CA GLU A 77 0.22 5.37 -1.58
C GLU A 77 1.65 5.22 -2.15
N GLN A 78 2.64 5.04 -1.27
CA GLN A 78 4.07 5.01 -1.64
C GLN A 78 4.87 3.92 -0.94
N ARG A 79 4.23 3.10 -0.11
CA ARG A 79 4.88 1.93 0.49
C ARG A 79 5.15 0.90 -0.61
N GLN A 80 6.40 0.45 -0.71
CA GLN A 80 6.80 -0.58 -1.68
C GLN A 80 6.12 -1.93 -1.38
N SER A 81 5.91 -2.21 -0.10
CA SER A 81 5.05 -3.30 0.44
C SER A 81 3.61 -3.28 -0.05
N PHE A 82 3.10 -2.14 -0.54
CA PHE A 82 1.78 -1.96 -1.13
C PHE A 82 1.88 -1.61 -2.62
N SER A 83 2.71 -2.36 -3.34
CA SER A 83 2.77 -2.26 -4.80
C SER A 83 1.39 -2.50 -5.41
N LEU A 84 0.98 -1.63 -6.33
CA LEU A 84 -0.31 -1.72 -7.02
C LEU A 84 -0.26 -2.83 -8.07
N ASP A 85 -1.28 -3.68 -8.14
CA ASP A 85 -1.53 -4.54 -9.29
C ASP A 85 -2.61 -3.92 -10.15
N SER A 86 -2.21 -3.31 -11.26
CA SER A 86 -3.14 -2.67 -12.19
C SER A 86 -3.85 -3.72 -13.04
N ILE A 87 -5.12 -3.45 -13.37
CA ILE A 87 -5.86 -4.29 -14.31
C ILE A 87 -5.41 -4.10 -15.76
N ARG A 88 -4.52 -3.14 -16.05
CA ARG A 88 -3.96 -2.89 -17.39
C ARG A 88 -3.01 -4.02 -17.78
N TYR A 89 -3.16 -4.52 -19.00
CA TYR A 89 -2.32 -5.59 -19.52
C TYR A 89 -0.89 -5.12 -19.85
N PRO A 90 0.10 -6.04 -19.90
CA PRO A 90 1.49 -5.73 -20.24
C PRO A 90 1.70 -5.01 -21.58
N GLU A 91 0.77 -5.13 -22.52
CA GLU A 91 0.74 -4.42 -23.81
C GLU A 91 0.13 -3.00 -23.75
N GLY A 92 -0.32 -2.55 -22.57
CA GLY A 92 -0.84 -1.21 -22.34
C GLY A 92 -2.36 -1.04 -22.50
N ARG A 93 -3.08 -2.12 -22.87
CA ARG A 93 -4.53 -2.11 -23.04
C ARG A 93 -5.25 -2.51 -21.74
N TYR A 94 -6.41 -1.91 -21.48
CA TYR A 94 -7.33 -2.36 -20.44
C TYR A 94 -8.26 -3.50 -20.94
N PRO A 95 -8.65 -4.46 -20.08
CA PRO A 95 -9.65 -5.47 -20.42
C PRO A 95 -10.96 -4.82 -20.88
N ALA A 96 -11.70 -5.47 -21.77
CA ALA A 96 -13.00 -4.95 -22.19
C ALA A 96 -13.95 -4.78 -20.99
N ASN A 97 -14.82 -3.77 -21.05
CA ASN A 97 -15.78 -3.42 -19.99
C ASN A 97 -15.16 -3.21 -18.61
N SER A 98 -13.91 -2.74 -18.56
CA SER A 98 -13.20 -2.45 -17.32
C SER A 98 -12.78 -0.99 -17.26
N VAL A 99 -12.85 -0.39 -16.08
CA VAL A 99 -12.31 0.95 -15.78
C VAL A 99 -11.39 0.88 -14.57
N GLU A 100 -10.30 1.63 -14.63
CA GLU A 100 -9.38 1.84 -13.51
C GLU A 100 -9.38 3.35 -13.19
N VAL A 101 -9.73 3.70 -11.96
CA VAL A 101 -10.07 5.08 -11.57
C VAL A 101 -9.19 5.51 -10.41
N VAL A 102 -8.50 6.64 -10.55
CA VAL A 102 -7.60 7.19 -9.54
C VAL A 102 -8.37 8.03 -8.54
N TYR A 103 -8.22 7.72 -7.25
CA TYR A 103 -8.79 8.46 -6.13
C TYR A 103 -7.71 9.03 -5.21
N PRO A 104 -7.97 10.17 -4.54
CA PRO A 104 -7.02 10.73 -3.61
C PRO A 104 -6.93 9.84 -2.37
N GLY A 105 -5.72 9.75 -1.83
CA GLY A 105 -5.45 9.13 -0.53
C GLY A 105 -4.48 7.97 -0.61
N MET A 106 -4.24 7.35 0.54
CA MET A 106 -3.47 6.13 0.70
C MET A 106 -4.34 4.89 0.46
N HIS A 107 -3.77 3.69 0.60
CA HIS A 107 -4.46 2.42 0.38
C HIS A 107 -5.85 2.32 1.06
N SER A 108 -5.91 2.57 2.38
CA SER A 108 -7.15 2.50 3.15
C SER A 108 -8.01 3.77 3.08
N ASP A 109 -7.50 4.88 2.53
CA ASP A 109 -8.36 6.02 2.17
C ASP A 109 -9.24 5.68 0.97
N VAL A 110 -8.83 4.72 0.12
CA VAL A 110 -9.60 4.22 -1.02
C VAL A 110 -10.39 2.97 -0.66
N GLY A 111 -9.76 1.98 -0.03
CA GLY A 111 -10.41 0.71 0.32
C GLY A 111 -11.25 0.73 1.60
N GLY A 112 -11.11 1.78 2.43
CA GLY A 112 -11.67 1.83 3.78
C GLY A 112 -10.80 1.10 4.81
N GLY A 113 -11.09 1.35 6.09
CA GLY A 113 -10.43 0.68 7.23
C GLY A 113 -9.87 1.63 8.29
N TYR A 114 -9.68 2.91 7.95
CA TYR A 114 -9.30 3.91 8.95
C TYR A 114 -10.48 4.26 9.86
N PRO A 115 -10.31 4.27 11.20
CA PRO A 115 -11.32 4.76 12.10
C PRO A 115 -11.38 6.30 12.12
N GLN A 116 -12.51 6.84 12.57
CA GLN A 116 -12.64 8.26 12.85
C GLN A 116 -11.51 8.76 13.76
N ASN A 117 -10.94 9.93 13.45
CA ASN A 117 -9.85 10.56 14.18
C ASN A 117 -8.51 9.81 14.15
N ASP A 118 -8.34 8.75 13.35
CA ASP A 118 -7.02 8.18 13.15
C ASP A 118 -6.07 9.20 12.53
N GLN A 119 -4.84 9.28 13.03
CA GLN A 119 -3.87 10.34 12.66
C GLN A 119 -4.42 11.78 12.75
N GLY A 120 -5.52 12.00 13.49
CA GLY A 120 -6.22 13.27 13.58
C GLY A 120 -7.03 13.65 12.33
N LYS A 121 -7.39 12.67 11.50
CA LYS A 121 -8.16 12.80 10.26
C LYS A 121 -9.65 12.52 10.49
N SER A 122 -10.53 13.14 9.71
CA SER A 122 -11.98 12.93 9.74
C SER A 122 -12.55 13.07 11.15
N ARG A 123 -12.22 14.17 11.83
CA ARG A 123 -12.38 14.28 13.28
C ARG A 123 -13.84 14.42 13.70
N ALA A 124 -14.68 15.08 12.89
CA ALA A 124 -16.03 15.41 13.33
C ALA A 124 -16.96 14.20 13.27
N ALA A 125 -16.83 13.36 12.24
CA ALA A 125 -17.67 12.18 12.06
C ALA A 125 -17.02 11.13 11.16
N ALA A 126 -17.47 9.87 11.28
CA ALA A 126 -17.11 8.81 10.33
C ALA A 126 -17.51 9.15 8.88
N GLY A 127 -18.55 9.95 8.67
CA GLY A 127 -18.95 10.46 7.35
C GLY A 127 -17.95 11.43 6.70
N GLU A 128 -16.90 11.84 7.41
CA GLU A 128 -15.80 12.62 6.83
C GLU A 128 -14.64 11.75 6.32
N LEU A 129 -14.67 10.43 6.53
CA LEU A 129 -13.65 9.53 6.02
C LEU A 129 -13.59 9.61 4.50
N LEU A 130 -12.39 9.77 3.94
CA LEU A 130 -12.22 9.90 2.49
C LEU A 130 -12.74 8.67 1.73
N SER A 131 -12.67 7.49 2.35
CA SER A 131 -13.20 6.24 1.79
C SER A 131 -14.71 6.22 1.63
N GLN A 132 -15.45 7.20 2.21
CA GLN A 132 -16.87 7.32 1.92
C GLN A 132 -17.12 7.68 0.46
N ILE A 133 -16.24 8.47 -0.18
CA ILE A 133 -16.38 8.80 -1.61
C ILE A 133 -16.32 7.53 -2.45
N THR A 134 -15.27 6.73 -2.26
CA THR A 134 -15.04 5.49 -3.01
C THR A 134 -16.09 4.41 -2.67
N LEU A 135 -16.59 4.38 -1.44
CA LEU A 135 -17.71 3.52 -1.04
C LEU A 135 -18.96 3.83 -1.87
N HIS A 136 -19.36 5.11 -1.95
CA HIS A 136 -20.55 5.54 -2.68
C HIS A 136 -20.41 5.33 -4.19
N ASP A 137 -19.25 5.66 -4.76
CA ASP A 137 -18.99 5.47 -6.19
C ASP A 137 -18.99 3.99 -6.59
N MET A 138 -18.39 3.11 -5.76
CA MET A 138 -18.42 1.67 -6.01
C MET A 138 -19.82 1.09 -5.84
N TYR A 139 -20.56 1.58 -4.83
CA TYR A 139 -21.95 1.18 -4.61
C TYR A 139 -22.85 1.57 -5.79
N ALA A 140 -22.67 2.76 -6.35
CA ALA A 140 -23.36 3.20 -7.57
C ALA A 140 -23.00 2.32 -8.77
N ALA A 141 -21.70 2.09 -9.02
CA ALA A 141 -21.24 1.23 -10.11
C ALA A 141 -21.78 -0.21 -10.00
N ALA A 142 -21.83 -0.76 -8.78
CA ALA A 142 -22.36 -2.10 -8.53
C ALA A 142 -23.87 -2.17 -8.79
N ILE A 143 -24.65 -1.17 -8.35
CA ILE A 143 -26.10 -1.12 -8.63
C ILE A 143 -26.37 -1.01 -10.12
N GLU A 144 -25.62 -0.17 -10.83
CA GLU A 144 -25.75 0.01 -12.28
C GLU A 144 -25.47 -1.31 -13.03
N ALA A 145 -24.49 -2.08 -12.56
CA ALA A 145 -24.19 -3.42 -13.06
C ALA A 145 -25.22 -4.50 -12.63
N GLY A 146 -26.26 -4.13 -11.89
CA GLY A 146 -27.35 -5.02 -11.47
C GLY A 146 -27.10 -5.79 -10.17
N ALA A 147 -26.11 -5.40 -9.36
CA ALA A 147 -25.81 -6.06 -8.10
C ALA A 147 -27.02 -6.01 -7.14
N PRO A 148 -27.28 -7.08 -6.37
CA PRO A 148 -28.46 -7.17 -5.52
C PRO A 148 -28.33 -6.41 -4.19
N LEU A 149 -27.88 -5.15 -4.23
CA LEU A 149 -27.64 -4.32 -3.04
C LEU A 149 -28.92 -3.70 -2.47
N ALA A 150 -28.92 -3.47 -1.15
CA ALA A 150 -29.95 -2.71 -0.46
C ALA A 150 -29.75 -1.20 -0.73
N THR A 151 -30.84 -0.44 -0.71
CA THR A 151 -30.86 1.01 -0.95
C THR A 151 -31.49 1.75 0.22
N HIS A 152 -31.19 3.05 0.33
CA HIS A 152 -31.86 3.91 1.32
C HIS A 152 -33.38 3.82 1.16
N PRO A 153 -34.15 3.72 2.26
CA PRO A 153 -35.61 3.58 2.19
C PRO A 153 -36.28 4.70 1.40
N ASP A 154 -35.73 5.91 1.39
CA ASP A 154 -36.35 7.05 0.69
C ASP A 154 -36.34 6.91 -0.83
N PHE A 155 -35.48 6.05 -1.39
CA PHE A 155 -35.42 5.80 -2.84
C PHE A 155 -36.33 4.65 -3.30
N LEU A 156 -36.99 3.93 -2.38
CA LEU A 156 -37.86 2.80 -2.72
C LEU A 156 -39.35 3.13 -2.56
N LYS A 157 -40.16 2.77 -3.56
CA LYS A 157 -41.63 2.87 -3.45
C LYS A 157 -42.16 1.85 -2.41
N PRO A 158 -43.26 2.16 -1.68
CA PRO A 158 -43.75 1.29 -0.60
C PRO A 158 -44.01 -0.18 -0.99
N HIS A 159 -44.53 -0.43 -2.20
CA HIS A 159 -44.78 -1.81 -2.65
C HIS A 159 -43.48 -2.60 -2.88
N TRP A 160 -42.38 -1.96 -3.28
CA TRP A 160 -41.07 -2.61 -3.41
C TRP A 160 -40.47 -2.93 -2.03
N LYS A 161 -40.63 -2.05 -1.04
CA LYS A 161 -40.21 -2.30 0.35
C LYS A 161 -40.89 -3.56 0.91
N ASN A 162 -42.20 -3.70 0.68
CA ASN A 162 -42.97 -4.85 1.16
C ASN A 162 -42.60 -6.14 0.43
N ARG A 163 -42.36 -6.08 -0.88
CA ARG A 163 -42.04 -7.26 -1.70
C ARG A 163 -40.59 -7.72 -1.56
N TYR A 164 -39.66 -6.79 -1.33
CA TYR A 164 -38.22 -7.05 -1.21
C TYR A 164 -37.64 -6.36 0.04
N PRO A 165 -37.99 -6.82 1.25
CA PRO A 165 -37.51 -6.19 2.48
C PRO A 165 -35.97 -6.20 2.60
N PHE A 166 -35.30 -7.20 2.01
CA PHE A 166 -33.83 -7.26 1.94
C PHE A 166 -33.19 -6.17 1.06
N ARG A 167 -33.98 -5.42 0.28
CA ARG A 167 -33.50 -4.26 -0.50
C ARG A 167 -33.54 -2.97 0.30
N VAL A 168 -33.99 -2.98 1.55
CA VAL A 168 -34.07 -1.78 2.39
C VAL A 168 -32.88 -1.78 3.34
N MET A 169 -32.05 -0.74 3.30
CA MET A 169 -30.99 -0.55 4.29
C MET A 169 -31.59 -0.38 5.69
N ASP A 170 -30.98 -1.02 6.69
CA ASP A 170 -31.32 -0.77 8.09
C ASP A 170 -30.64 0.51 8.61
N ALA A 171 -31.00 0.94 9.83
CA ALA A 171 -30.46 2.16 10.42
C ALA A 171 -28.93 2.12 10.61
N LYS A 172 -28.34 0.94 10.81
CA LYS A 172 -26.89 0.78 10.96
C LYS A 172 -26.20 0.96 9.62
N THR A 173 -26.71 0.32 8.56
CA THR A 173 -26.18 0.47 7.20
C THR A 173 -26.34 1.90 6.69
N ILE A 174 -27.46 2.57 6.96
CA ILE A 174 -27.64 3.99 6.61
C ILE A 174 -26.51 4.82 7.24
N LYS A 175 -26.24 4.63 8.53
CA LYS A 175 -25.16 5.31 9.25
C LYS A 175 -23.76 4.97 8.71
N GLU A 176 -23.52 3.73 8.29
CA GLU A 176 -22.26 3.33 7.66
C GLU A 176 -22.04 4.01 6.29
N PHE A 177 -23.12 4.40 5.61
CA PHE A 177 -23.10 5.16 4.35
C PHE A 177 -23.23 6.68 4.55
N ASP A 178 -23.26 7.20 5.77
CA ASP A 178 -23.29 8.65 6.00
C ASP A 178 -22.05 9.32 5.41
N PHE A 179 -22.22 10.53 4.87
CA PHE A 179 -21.13 11.38 4.39
C PHE A 179 -21.44 12.86 4.67
N THR A 180 -20.42 13.73 4.64
CA THR A 180 -20.61 15.18 4.81
C THR A 180 -20.41 15.94 3.50
N GLU A 181 -21.07 17.09 3.34
CA GLU A 181 -20.83 17.99 2.20
C GLU A 181 -19.39 18.53 2.17
N GLU A 182 -18.73 18.58 3.34
CA GLU A 182 -17.36 19.05 3.47
C GLU A 182 -16.37 18.14 2.75
N ILE A 183 -16.46 16.81 2.95
CA ILE A 183 -15.57 15.88 2.24
C ILE A 183 -15.83 15.88 0.74
N VAL A 184 -17.10 15.98 0.32
CA VAL A 184 -17.49 16.10 -1.10
C VAL A 184 -16.89 17.37 -1.71
N THR A 185 -16.97 18.50 -1.02
CA THR A 185 -16.41 19.78 -1.48
C THR A 185 -14.90 19.71 -1.65
N ARG A 186 -14.20 19.09 -0.69
CA ARG A 186 -12.74 18.95 -0.70
C ARG A 186 -12.26 17.97 -1.77
N PHE A 187 -12.96 16.83 -1.91
CA PHE A 187 -12.72 15.86 -2.98
C PHE A 187 -12.91 16.49 -4.37
N ASN A 188 -14.01 17.21 -4.59
CA ASN A 188 -14.30 17.84 -5.87
C ASN A 188 -13.29 18.95 -6.20
N ALA A 189 -12.80 19.69 -5.21
CA ALA A 189 -11.72 20.67 -5.43
C ALA A 189 -10.41 20.00 -5.86
N TRP A 190 -10.06 18.85 -5.29
CA TRP A 190 -8.92 18.04 -5.75
C TRP A 190 -9.16 17.57 -7.19
N LEU A 191 -10.28 16.91 -7.44
CA LEU A 191 -10.65 16.40 -8.76
C LEU A 191 -10.56 17.51 -9.81
N SER A 192 -11.19 18.66 -9.58
CA SER A 192 -11.27 19.75 -10.55
C SER A 192 -9.94 20.48 -10.83
N THR A 193 -8.99 20.39 -9.90
CA THR A 193 -7.79 21.26 -9.92
C THR A 193 -6.51 20.50 -10.21
N THR A 194 -6.40 19.25 -9.73
CA THR A 194 -5.18 18.45 -9.87
C THR A 194 -5.27 17.48 -11.05
N LEU A 195 -6.48 17.18 -11.54
CA LEU A 195 -6.74 16.23 -12.63
C LEU A 195 -7.41 16.93 -13.82
N THR A 196 -6.74 17.93 -14.39
CA THR A 196 -7.33 18.88 -15.37
C THR A 196 -7.54 18.32 -16.79
N ASP A 197 -7.19 17.06 -17.05
CA ASP A 197 -7.38 16.47 -18.37
C ASP A 197 -8.88 16.29 -18.65
N ASN A 198 -9.37 16.89 -19.75
CA ASN A 198 -10.73 16.74 -20.28
C ASN A 198 -11.94 16.84 -19.35
N GLN A 199 -11.88 17.70 -18.34
CA GLN A 199 -13.08 18.00 -17.51
C GLN A 199 -14.24 18.67 -18.28
N THR A 200 -14.04 18.99 -19.57
CA THR A 200 -15.04 19.59 -20.44
C THR A 200 -16.19 18.62 -20.79
N GLU A 201 -16.05 17.31 -20.58
CA GLU A 201 -17.12 16.31 -20.79
C GLU A 201 -17.95 16.00 -19.53
N MET A 202 -17.71 16.66 -18.39
CA MET A 202 -18.62 16.60 -17.23
C MET A 202 -19.85 17.52 -17.40
N ALA A 203 -20.47 17.56 -18.58
CA ALA A 203 -21.87 17.93 -18.60
C ALA A 203 -22.57 16.87 -17.74
N LEU A 204 -23.06 17.27 -16.55
CA LEU A 204 -23.85 16.44 -15.65
C LEU A 204 -24.82 15.65 -16.52
N SER A 205 -24.52 14.38 -16.77
CA SER A 205 -25.43 13.52 -17.50
C SER A 205 -26.75 13.58 -16.73
N GLU A 206 -27.83 13.99 -17.38
CA GLU A 206 -29.16 13.95 -16.77
C GLU A 206 -29.54 12.52 -16.36
N MET A 207 -28.81 11.51 -16.87
CA MET A 207 -28.90 10.14 -16.41
C MET A 207 -28.01 9.91 -15.18
N PRO A 208 -28.57 9.40 -14.06
CA PRO A 208 -27.85 9.14 -12.81
C PRO A 208 -27.03 7.85 -12.91
N ILE A 209 -26.00 7.86 -13.76
CA ILE A 209 -25.06 6.76 -13.95
C ILE A 209 -23.68 7.14 -13.42
N TYR A 210 -22.95 6.17 -12.89
CA TYR A 210 -21.58 6.39 -12.46
C TYR A 210 -20.66 6.36 -13.68
N LEU A 211 -20.19 7.54 -14.09
CA LEU A 211 -19.28 7.69 -15.23
C LEU A 211 -18.00 8.44 -14.80
N PRO A 212 -16.89 7.72 -14.55
CA PRO A 212 -15.63 8.37 -14.19
C PRO A 212 -15.04 9.14 -15.37
N CYS A 213 -14.32 10.22 -15.08
CA CYS A 213 -13.59 10.99 -16.09
C CYS A 213 -12.50 10.12 -16.75
N ARG A 214 -12.35 10.26 -18.07
CA ARG A 214 -11.30 9.60 -18.84
C ARG A 214 -10.16 10.59 -19.14
N PHE A 215 -8.94 10.20 -18.78
CA PHE A 215 -7.75 10.91 -19.22
C PHE A 215 -7.45 10.56 -20.68
N ASP A 216 -7.23 11.57 -21.51
CA ASP A 216 -6.82 11.38 -22.91
C ASP A 216 -5.30 11.40 -23.09
N SER A 217 -4.60 12.12 -22.22
CA SER A 217 -3.19 12.46 -22.41
C SER A 217 -2.24 11.88 -21.36
N GLY A 218 -2.76 11.47 -20.20
CA GLY A 218 -1.98 10.92 -19.09
C GLY A 218 -2.08 9.40 -18.94
N SER A 219 -0.93 8.73 -18.76
CA SER A 219 -0.92 7.33 -18.29
C SER A 219 -1.21 7.26 -16.78
N LEU A 220 -1.54 6.06 -16.28
CA LEU A 220 -1.69 5.83 -14.84
C LEU A 220 -0.44 6.29 -14.08
N GLU A 221 0.74 5.96 -14.58
CA GLU A 221 2.02 6.33 -14.00
C GLU A 221 2.17 7.85 -13.90
N ASP A 222 1.86 8.58 -14.98
CA ASP A 222 1.98 10.05 -15.02
C ASP A 222 1.02 10.71 -14.03
N VAL A 223 -0.22 10.21 -13.95
CA VAL A 223 -1.23 10.73 -13.03
C VAL A 223 -0.80 10.50 -11.58
N LEU A 224 -0.37 9.28 -11.24
CA LEU A 224 0.10 8.97 -9.89
C LEU A 224 1.34 9.80 -9.52
N ASP A 225 2.32 9.93 -10.42
CA ASP A 225 3.51 10.77 -10.19
C ASP A 225 3.15 12.25 -9.99
N ASN A 226 2.16 12.75 -10.73
CA ASN A 226 1.64 14.10 -10.53
C ASN A 226 1.02 14.27 -9.14
N GLN A 227 0.18 13.33 -8.72
CA GLN A 227 -0.46 13.38 -7.40
C GLN A 227 0.56 13.24 -6.25
N LEU A 228 1.58 12.40 -6.42
CA LEU A 228 2.71 12.33 -5.49
C LEU A 228 3.49 13.64 -5.42
N SER A 229 3.57 14.41 -6.50
CA SER A 229 4.17 15.74 -6.49
C SER A 229 3.36 16.74 -5.65
N TRP A 230 2.02 16.72 -5.73
CA TRP A 230 1.15 17.51 -4.86
C TRP A 230 1.28 17.11 -3.38
N MET A 231 1.30 15.80 -3.09
CA MET A 231 1.51 15.30 -1.74
C MET A 231 2.90 15.70 -1.21
N THR A 232 3.94 15.63 -2.04
CA THR A 232 5.29 16.09 -1.68
C THR A 232 5.30 17.58 -1.35
N ALA A 233 4.58 18.41 -2.10
CA ALA A 233 4.44 19.83 -1.81
C ALA A 233 3.76 20.08 -0.44
N TRP A 234 2.72 19.32 -0.11
CA TRP A 234 2.09 19.37 1.21
C TRP A 234 3.07 18.94 2.32
N ARG A 235 3.85 17.87 2.11
CA ARG A 235 4.88 17.44 3.06
C ARG A 235 6.02 18.46 3.20
N ILE A 236 6.40 19.18 2.14
CA ILE A 236 7.35 20.31 2.26
C ILE A 236 6.81 21.35 3.25
N ALA A 237 5.52 21.68 3.15
CA ALA A 237 4.87 22.64 4.04
C ALA A 237 4.72 22.13 5.48
N ARG A 238 4.20 20.91 5.67
CA ARG A 238 3.88 20.37 6.99
C ARG A 238 5.07 19.73 7.68
N TYR A 239 5.88 18.96 6.95
CA TYR A 239 6.95 18.15 7.52
C TYR A 239 8.31 18.83 7.48
N ALA A 240 8.67 19.46 6.35
CA ALA A 240 10.02 19.99 6.18
C ALA A 240 10.22 21.43 6.71
N SER A 241 9.14 22.20 6.89
CA SER A 241 9.22 23.57 7.38
C SER A 241 9.87 23.65 8.77
N ASP A 242 10.30 24.85 9.16
CA ASP A 242 10.76 25.09 10.53
C ASP A 242 9.63 24.90 11.52
N GLN A 243 9.95 24.32 12.68
CA GLN A 243 8.96 24.00 13.70
C GLN A 243 8.24 25.25 14.19
N GLN A 244 8.92 26.40 14.26
CA GLN A 244 8.30 27.69 14.65
C GLN A 244 7.36 28.27 13.59
N SER A 245 7.39 27.75 12.35
CA SER A 245 6.50 28.21 11.30
C SER A 245 5.07 27.75 11.56
N ALA A 246 4.10 28.66 11.38
CA ALA A 246 2.68 28.33 11.43
C ALA A 246 2.25 27.29 10.36
N MET A 247 3.08 27.02 9.35
CA MET A 247 2.82 25.97 8.36
C MET A 247 3.17 24.56 8.87
N ASN A 248 4.05 24.45 9.86
CA ASN A 248 4.56 23.17 10.33
C ASN A 248 3.44 22.31 10.93
N LEU A 249 3.57 20.98 10.82
CA LEU A 249 2.61 20.04 11.39
C LEU A 249 2.35 20.29 12.88
N SER A 250 3.36 20.73 13.66
CA SER A 250 3.21 20.98 15.10
C SER A 250 2.15 22.04 15.44
N HIS A 251 1.79 22.90 14.49
CA HIS A 251 0.78 23.94 14.64
C HIS A 251 -0.56 23.59 13.99
N GLN A 252 -0.68 22.44 13.32
CA GLN A 252 -1.89 22.08 12.60
C GLN A 252 -2.90 21.34 13.48
N PRO A 253 -4.21 21.60 13.33
CA PRO A 253 -5.25 20.94 14.11
C PRO A 253 -5.21 19.41 14.03
N PHE A 254 -4.96 18.83 12.85
CA PHE A 254 -4.92 17.37 12.70
C PHE A 254 -3.83 16.75 13.58
N PHE A 255 -2.64 17.34 13.61
CA PHE A 255 -1.54 16.85 14.43
C PHE A 255 -1.79 17.05 15.92
N ILE A 256 -2.29 18.23 16.32
CA ILE A 256 -2.60 18.54 17.72
C ILE A 256 -3.59 17.54 18.31
N ASN A 257 -4.61 17.15 17.52
CA ASN A 257 -5.68 16.23 17.92
C ASN A 257 -5.40 14.77 17.56
N ALA A 258 -4.24 14.46 16.97
CA ALA A 258 -3.87 13.08 16.65
C ALA A 258 -3.79 12.23 17.94
N PRO A 259 -4.33 11.00 17.93
CA PRO A 259 -4.34 10.11 19.10
C PRO A 259 -2.95 9.87 19.69
N GLN A 260 -2.89 9.83 21.01
CA GLN A 260 -1.68 9.58 21.79
C GLN A 260 -2.06 8.86 23.09
N HIS A 261 -1.28 7.85 23.46
CA HIS A 261 -1.48 7.09 24.70
C HIS A 261 -1.47 8.04 25.91
N ALA A 262 -2.39 7.84 26.85
CA ALA A 262 -2.61 8.76 27.97
C ALA A 262 -1.37 8.94 28.87
N ASP A 263 -0.54 7.90 29.00
CA ASP A 263 0.72 7.94 29.76
C ASP A 263 1.85 8.74 29.09
N ILE A 264 1.66 9.20 27.85
CA ILE A 264 2.61 10.03 27.11
C ILE A 264 2.09 11.47 27.17
N ASN A 265 2.63 12.26 28.10
CA ASN A 265 2.14 13.59 28.46
C ASN A 265 3.00 14.74 27.91
N VAL A 266 4.08 14.43 27.20
CA VAL A 266 4.95 15.41 26.54
C VAL A 266 4.77 15.38 25.02
N GLN A 267 5.18 16.45 24.35
CA GLN A 267 5.15 16.52 22.89
C GLN A 267 6.24 15.64 22.26
N PRO A 268 6.07 15.16 21.01
CA PRO A 268 7.05 14.29 20.33
C PRO A 268 8.48 14.81 20.21
N TRP A 269 8.68 16.13 20.30
CA TRP A 269 10.00 16.77 20.27
C TRP A 269 10.62 16.99 21.65
N ASP A 270 9.95 16.58 22.73
CA ASP A 270 10.51 16.63 24.08
C ASP A 270 11.50 15.46 24.29
N ASN A 271 12.59 15.73 25.00
CA ASN A 271 13.62 14.72 25.30
C ASN A 271 13.09 13.51 26.10
N ASN A 272 11.99 13.69 26.85
CA ASN A 272 11.36 12.62 27.63
C ASN A 272 10.36 11.79 26.81
N PHE A 273 9.97 12.25 25.61
CA PHE A 273 8.93 11.59 24.81
C PHE A 273 9.27 10.14 24.55
N ARG A 274 10.48 9.89 24.04
CA ARG A 274 10.97 8.54 23.74
C ARG A 274 10.82 7.60 24.93
N LYS A 275 11.26 8.02 26.11
CA LYS A 275 11.18 7.20 27.33
C LYS A 275 9.74 6.91 27.72
N GLN A 276 8.85 7.90 27.65
CA GLN A 276 7.43 7.71 27.97
C GLN A 276 6.76 6.78 26.94
N ALA A 277 7.02 6.98 25.65
CA ALA A 277 6.51 6.16 24.57
C ALA A 277 6.98 4.71 24.70
N GLU A 278 8.26 4.49 25.01
CA GLU A 278 8.82 3.16 25.22
C GLU A 278 8.08 2.39 26.33
N ILE A 279 7.82 3.05 27.46
CA ILE A 279 7.13 2.43 28.61
C ILE A 279 5.65 2.17 28.30
N ALA A 280 4.96 3.18 27.78
CA ALA A 280 3.52 3.12 27.53
C ALA A 280 3.16 2.06 26.48
N LEU A 281 3.82 2.12 25.31
CA LEU A 281 3.49 1.24 24.19
C LEU A 281 3.91 -0.21 24.43
N THR A 282 5.00 -0.44 25.18
CA THR A 282 5.37 -1.79 25.63
C THR A 282 4.33 -2.37 26.58
N SER A 283 3.78 -1.55 27.47
CA SER A 283 2.71 -1.98 28.38
C SER A 283 1.41 -2.30 27.63
N GLU A 284 1.02 -1.44 26.70
CA GLU A 284 -0.14 -1.63 25.81
C GLU A 284 -0.03 -2.93 25.00
N TRP A 285 1.14 -3.16 24.39
CA TRP A 285 1.42 -4.38 23.63
C TRP A 285 1.33 -5.64 24.51
N ASN A 286 1.94 -5.63 25.70
CA ASN A 286 1.89 -6.77 26.63
C ASN A 286 0.45 -7.12 27.04
N LEU A 287 -0.38 -6.10 27.27
CA LEU A 287 -1.80 -6.28 27.56
C LEU A 287 -2.56 -6.89 26.38
N ASN A 288 -2.31 -6.41 25.16
CA ASN A 288 -2.90 -6.98 23.95
C ASN A 288 -2.49 -8.46 23.78
N GLN A 289 -1.20 -8.78 23.91
CA GLN A 289 -0.72 -10.17 23.81
C GLN A 289 -1.31 -11.09 24.87
N LYS A 290 -1.42 -10.61 26.11
CA LYS A 290 -2.08 -11.35 27.20
C LYS A 290 -3.54 -11.66 26.84
N ARG A 291 -4.29 -10.65 26.38
CA ARG A 291 -5.68 -10.80 25.93
C ARG A 291 -5.81 -11.77 24.76
N ALA A 292 -4.95 -11.65 23.76
CA ALA A 292 -4.92 -12.56 22.61
C ALA A 292 -4.64 -14.00 23.03
N SER A 293 -3.70 -14.22 23.96
CA SER A 293 -3.36 -15.53 24.51
C SER A 293 -4.52 -16.14 25.32
N GLU A 294 -5.19 -15.34 26.14
CA GLU A 294 -6.37 -15.76 26.91
C GLU A 294 -7.51 -16.19 25.98
N ILE A 295 -7.84 -15.38 24.98
CA ILE A 295 -8.86 -15.70 23.97
C ILE A 295 -8.47 -16.97 23.20
N LYS A 296 -7.20 -17.11 22.79
CA LYS A 296 -6.70 -18.32 22.09
C LYS A 296 -6.86 -19.58 22.96
N LYS A 297 -6.59 -19.50 24.26
CA LYS A 297 -6.80 -20.61 25.21
C LYS A 297 -8.29 -20.96 25.34
N GLN A 298 -9.16 -19.97 25.48
CA GLN A 298 -10.61 -20.17 25.55
C GLN A 298 -11.13 -20.81 24.26
N ARG A 299 -10.72 -20.30 23.10
CA ARG A 299 -11.09 -20.83 21.79
C ARG A 299 -10.68 -22.29 21.62
N LYS A 300 -9.45 -22.65 22.03
CA LYS A 300 -8.99 -24.05 21.99
C LYS A 300 -9.82 -24.96 22.90
N LYS A 301 -10.22 -24.48 24.07
CA LYS A 301 -11.08 -25.24 25.00
C LYS A 301 -12.46 -25.49 24.40
N GLU A 302 -13.05 -24.51 23.73
CA GLU A 302 -14.35 -24.69 23.05
C GLU A 302 -14.24 -25.55 21.81
N GLN A 303 -13.17 -25.42 21.02
CA GLN A 303 -12.89 -26.30 19.88
C GLN A 303 -12.85 -27.77 20.31
N LEU A 304 -12.19 -28.08 21.43
CA LEU A 304 -12.13 -29.45 21.96
C LEU A 304 -13.50 -29.97 22.44
N LYS A 305 -14.32 -29.10 23.05
CA LYS A 305 -15.67 -29.48 23.47
C LYS A 305 -16.61 -29.77 22.29
N ASN A 306 -16.36 -29.12 21.15
CA ASN A 306 -17.17 -29.23 19.93
C ASN A 306 -16.43 -29.99 18.82
N GLN A 307 -15.44 -30.83 19.17
CA GLN A 307 -14.57 -31.50 18.19
C GLN A 307 -15.34 -32.42 17.21
N ASP A 308 -16.50 -32.92 17.63
CA ASP A 308 -17.35 -33.81 16.83
C ASP A 308 -18.35 -33.03 15.94
N ASP A 309 -18.49 -31.72 16.17
CA ASP A 309 -19.31 -30.84 15.34
C ASP A 309 -18.47 -30.20 14.23
N LYS A 310 -18.58 -30.77 13.02
CA LYS A 310 -17.88 -30.28 11.82
C LYS A 310 -18.29 -28.87 11.38
N ASN A 311 -19.41 -28.36 11.89
CA ASN A 311 -19.94 -27.04 11.55
C ASN A 311 -19.73 -26.00 12.66
N TRP A 312 -19.06 -26.37 13.75
CA TRP A 312 -18.80 -25.44 14.84
C TRP A 312 -17.93 -24.26 14.36
N LEU A 313 -18.38 -23.05 14.70
CA LEU A 313 -17.65 -21.81 14.48
C LEU A 313 -17.46 -21.08 15.81
N PRO A 314 -16.31 -20.42 16.04
CA PRO A 314 -16.10 -19.66 17.25
C PRO A 314 -17.07 -18.47 17.32
N GLY A 315 -17.67 -18.25 18.49
CA GLY A 315 -18.46 -17.04 18.75
C GLY A 315 -17.60 -15.77 18.68
N SER A 316 -18.22 -14.60 18.50
CA SER A 316 -17.53 -13.31 18.33
C SER A 316 -16.56 -12.96 19.46
N HIS A 317 -16.90 -13.32 20.71
CA HIS A 317 -16.04 -13.12 21.88
C HIS A 317 -14.75 -13.96 21.86
N LEU A 318 -14.70 -15.01 21.02
CA LEU A 318 -13.52 -15.82 20.79
C LEU A 318 -12.69 -15.33 19.62
N ILE A 319 -13.10 -14.28 18.90
CA ILE A 319 -12.27 -13.61 17.89
C ILE A 319 -11.18 -12.85 18.64
N GLY A 320 -9.93 -13.07 18.22
CA GLY A 320 -8.78 -12.41 18.86
C GLY A 320 -8.85 -10.89 18.64
N PRO A 321 -8.15 -10.10 19.45
CA PRO A 321 -7.96 -8.69 19.09
C PRO A 321 -7.29 -8.60 17.71
N PRO A 322 -7.49 -7.48 16.98
CA PRO A 322 -6.66 -7.16 15.83
C PRO A 322 -5.17 -7.21 16.21
N LEU A 323 -4.31 -7.26 15.18
CA LEU A 323 -2.88 -7.03 15.38
C LEU A 323 -2.66 -5.72 16.13
N PHE A 324 -1.59 -5.68 16.94
CA PHE A 324 -1.34 -4.53 17.78
C PHE A 324 -1.14 -3.27 16.95
N ASP A 325 -2.03 -2.31 17.17
CA ASP A 325 -1.96 -0.95 16.65
C ASP A 325 -1.69 0.00 17.82
N ALA A 326 -0.53 0.65 17.83
CA ALA A 326 -0.12 1.45 18.98
C ALA A 326 -0.87 2.78 18.99
N THR A 327 -1.34 3.18 20.17
CA THR A 327 -1.96 4.49 20.37
C THR A 327 -0.87 5.59 20.38
N ASN A 328 -0.24 5.87 19.23
CA ASN A 328 0.91 6.78 19.11
C ASN A 328 0.92 7.57 17.78
N ALA A 329 -0.24 7.84 17.20
CA ALA A 329 -0.34 8.49 15.89
C ALA A 329 0.41 9.84 15.84
N LYS A 330 0.39 10.61 16.93
CA LYS A 330 1.13 11.88 17.02
C LYS A 330 2.66 11.69 16.96
N GLY A 331 3.20 10.73 17.73
CA GLY A 331 4.63 10.38 17.67
C GLY A 331 5.05 9.85 16.29
N GLN A 332 4.23 8.99 15.70
CA GLN A 332 4.43 8.41 14.37
C GLN A 332 4.48 9.50 13.28
N LEU A 333 3.51 10.41 13.26
CA LEU A 333 3.49 11.54 12.32
C LEU A 333 4.70 12.46 12.50
N TRP A 334 5.14 12.70 13.75
CA TRP A 334 6.32 13.52 14.01
C TRP A 334 7.59 12.87 13.47
N GLU A 335 7.80 11.59 13.71
CA GLU A 335 8.93 10.85 13.16
C GLU A 335 8.86 10.78 11.62
N ALA A 336 7.67 10.65 11.02
CA ALA A 336 7.48 10.74 9.57
C ALA A 336 7.92 12.09 9.00
N ALA A 337 7.57 13.16 9.72
CA ALA A 337 8.01 14.48 9.35
C ALA A 337 9.53 14.65 9.41
N LEU A 338 10.16 14.09 10.45
CA LEU A 338 11.61 14.11 10.62
C LEU A 338 12.34 13.32 9.51
N GLU A 339 11.86 12.13 9.16
CA GLU A 339 12.40 11.33 8.05
C GLU A 339 12.25 12.05 6.72
N PHE A 340 11.05 12.56 6.41
CA PHE A 340 10.81 13.33 5.19
C PHE A 340 11.75 14.54 5.10
N LYS A 341 11.90 15.29 6.21
CA LYS A 341 12.78 16.47 6.26
C LYS A 341 14.24 16.11 6.04
N ALA A 342 14.71 15.01 6.65
CA ALA A 342 16.07 14.52 6.46
C ALA A 342 16.31 14.11 5.00
N ASP A 343 15.40 13.33 4.41
CA ASP A 343 15.47 12.89 3.01
C ASP A 343 15.44 14.09 2.05
N TYR A 344 14.51 15.03 2.25
CA TYR A 344 14.37 16.26 1.46
C TYR A 344 15.65 17.11 1.48
N GLN A 345 16.39 17.09 2.59
CA GLN A 345 17.66 17.80 2.74
C GLN A 345 18.88 16.92 2.41
N ARG A 346 18.69 15.65 2.05
CA ARG A 346 19.75 14.63 1.91
C ARG A 346 20.69 14.58 3.12
N LYS A 347 20.10 14.63 4.31
CA LYS A 347 20.80 14.44 5.59
C LYS A 347 20.50 13.05 6.14
N ARG A 348 21.35 12.59 7.06
CA ARG A 348 21.09 11.37 7.82
C ARG A 348 19.75 11.52 8.56
N ARG A 349 18.87 10.53 8.43
CA ARG A 349 17.64 10.44 9.22
C ARG A 349 17.99 10.40 10.72
N PRO A 350 17.22 11.07 11.59
CA PRO A 350 17.43 10.96 13.03
C PRO A 350 17.17 9.54 13.51
N GLU A 351 17.64 9.23 14.71
CA GLU A 351 17.32 7.95 15.36
C GLU A 351 15.81 7.82 15.58
N PRO A 352 15.24 6.61 15.44
CA PRO A 352 13.82 6.38 15.65
C PRO A 352 13.36 6.86 17.03
N LEU A 353 12.16 7.44 17.09
CA LEU A 353 11.61 8.00 18.34
C LEU A 353 11.20 6.91 19.33
N PHE A 354 10.93 5.71 18.84
CA PHE A 354 10.58 4.55 19.62
C PHE A 354 11.18 3.32 18.95
N ILE A 355 11.87 2.48 19.71
CA ILE A 355 12.25 1.14 19.28
C ILE A 355 11.53 0.19 20.22
N PRO A 356 10.58 -0.63 19.74
CA PRO A 356 9.83 -1.50 20.61
C PRO A 356 10.72 -2.53 21.32
N GLN A 357 10.73 -2.53 22.66
CA GLN A 357 11.53 -3.48 23.46
C GLN A 357 11.12 -4.94 23.26
N PHE A 358 9.90 -5.19 22.78
CA PHE A 358 9.41 -6.52 22.42
C PHE A 358 10.02 -7.07 21.12
N ASP A 359 10.86 -6.27 20.45
CA ASP A 359 11.46 -6.61 19.17
C ASP A 359 12.95 -6.20 19.09
N ILE A 360 13.74 -6.45 20.15
CA ILE A 360 15.21 -6.29 20.07
C ILE A 360 15.77 -7.14 18.92
N GLY A 361 15.15 -8.31 18.68
CA GLY A 361 15.41 -9.18 17.55
C GLY A 361 15.07 -8.52 16.21
N GLY A 362 13.91 -7.89 16.07
CA GLY A 362 13.48 -7.24 14.83
C GLY A 362 14.07 -5.86 14.59
N ALA A 363 14.46 -5.09 15.60
CA ALA A 363 15.28 -3.88 15.44
C ALA A 363 16.70 -4.23 14.98
N LEU A 364 17.29 -5.29 15.55
CA LEU A 364 18.50 -5.92 14.98
C LEU A 364 18.22 -6.46 13.58
N GLN A 365 17.06 -7.07 13.35
CA GLN A 365 16.65 -7.58 12.04
C GLN A 365 16.41 -6.47 11.03
N ALA A 366 15.96 -5.28 11.41
CA ALA A 366 15.76 -4.13 10.53
C ALA A 366 17.09 -3.48 10.18
N GLY A 367 18.00 -3.35 11.15
CA GLY A 367 19.40 -3.01 10.90
C GLY A 367 20.07 -4.05 9.98
N LEU A 368 19.83 -5.35 10.23
CA LEU A 368 20.28 -6.47 9.39
C LEU A 368 19.54 -6.55 8.04
N LEU A 369 18.31 -6.06 7.92
CA LEU A 369 17.55 -6.02 6.66
C LEU A 369 18.12 -4.89 5.80
N GLN A 370 18.48 -3.74 6.41
CA GLN A 370 19.23 -2.71 5.71
C GLN A 370 20.63 -3.20 5.30
N LEU A 371 21.23 -4.11 6.08
CA LEU A 371 22.52 -4.75 5.82
C LEU A 371 22.37 -6.14 5.19
N LEU A 372 22.11 -6.20 3.89
CA LEU A 372 21.99 -7.49 3.21
C LEU A 372 23.38 -8.17 3.14
N ASP A 373 23.55 -9.24 3.92
CA ASP A 373 24.76 -10.07 3.88
C ASP A 373 24.86 -10.79 2.52
N PRO A 374 25.99 -10.67 1.79
CA PRO A 374 26.21 -11.39 0.54
C PRO A 374 26.05 -12.90 0.63
N LEU A 375 26.21 -13.51 1.82
CA LEU A 375 25.96 -14.93 2.02
C LEU A 375 24.46 -15.30 2.01
N LEU A 376 23.56 -14.38 2.39
CA LEU A 376 22.11 -14.57 2.22
C LEU A 376 21.71 -14.43 0.74
N LEU A 377 22.47 -13.65 -0.05
CA LEU A 377 22.28 -13.49 -1.49
C LEU A 377 22.68 -14.74 -2.30
N ASN A 378 23.45 -15.67 -1.75
CA ASN A 378 23.67 -16.97 -2.40
C ASN A 378 22.38 -17.79 -2.56
N SER A 379 21.29 -17.39 -1.91
CA SER A 379 19.96 -18.01 -2.00
C SER A 379 18.92 -17.16 -2.74
N ALA A 380 19.25 -15.92 -3.14
CA ALA A 380 18.29 -14.91 -3.58
C ALA A 380 18.85 -14.02 -4.73
N TYR A 381 18.01 -13.32 -5.50
CA TYR A 381 18.45 -12.44 -6.60
C TYR A 381 18.38 -10.98 -6.18
N LEU A 382 19.49 -10.27 -5.92
CA LEU A 382 19.40 -8.85 -5.56
C LEU A 382 19.09 -8.01 -6.80
N TYR A 383 18.02 -7.22 -6.78
CA TYR A 383 17.76 -6.21 -7.80
C TYR A 383 17.43 -4.87 -7.16
N THR A 384 17.87 -3.77 -7.77
CA THR A 384 17.49 -2.43 -7.29
C THR A 384 16.26 -1.97 -8.03
N PHE A 385 15.36 -1.30 -7.30
CA PHE A 385 14.45 -0.34 -7.91
C PHE A 385 15.29 0.72 -8.63
N GLN A 386 14.77 1.28 -9.73
CA GLN A 386 15.43 2.29 -10.58
C GLN A 386 16.19 3.37 -9.76
N ASP A 387 17.14 4.05 -10.42
CA ASP A 387 17.86 5.24 -9.94
C ASP A 387 17.04 6.10 -8.95
N GLU A 388 17.17 5.80 -7.66
CA GLU A 388 16.45 6.49 -6.60
C GLU A 388 16.84 7.97 -6.54
N SER A 389 18.05 8.30 -7.00
CA SER A 389 18.48 9.69 -7.08
C SER A 389 17.66 10.45 -8.12
N LEU A 390 17.39 9.84 -9.28
CA LEU A 390 16.54 10.43 -10.32
C LEU A 390 15.11 10.63 -9.81
N GLU A 391 14.52 9.63 -9.18
CA GLU A 391 13.17 9.73 -8.60
C GLU A 391 13.12 10.83 -7.52
N TYR A 392 14.14 10.89 -6.65
CA TYR A 392 14.28 11.95 -5.67
C TYR A 392 14.32 13.33 -6.31
N PHE A 393 15.16 13.54 -7.33
CA PHE A 393 15.24 14.83 -8.00
C PHE A 393 13.94 15.20 -8.71
N LYS A 394 13.24 14.21 -9.31
CA LYS A 394 11.92 14.39 -9.93
C LYS A 394 10.92 14.95 -8.91
N PHE A 395 10.69 14.22 -7.82
CA PHE A 395 9.68 14.60 -6.82
C PHE A 395 10.06 15.81 -5.98
N LYS A 396 11.35 15.99 -5.69
CA LYS A 396 11.83 17.21 -5.03
C LYS A 396 11.51 18.44 -5.87
N LYS A 397 11.90 18.42 -7.15
CA LYS A 397 11.69 19.55 -8.06
C LYS A 397 10.20 19.84 -8.27
N SER A 398 9.39 18.81 -8.55
CA SER A 398 7.95 19.01 -8.77
C SER A 398 7.21 19.39 -7.48
N GLY A 399 7.59 18.81 -6.33
CA GLY A 399 7.07 19.18 -5.02
C GLY A 399 7.39 20.63 -4.64
N GLU A 400 8.64 21.07 -4.84
CA GLU A 400 9.04 22.48 -4.64
C GLU A 400 8.25 23.42 -5.55
N TYR A 401 8.04 23.04 -6.81
CA TYR A 401 7.21 23.81 -7.75
C TYR A 401 5.78 24.01 -7.23
N TYR A 402 5.07 22.94 -6.87
CA TYR A 402 3.70 23.05 -6.35
C TYR A 402 3.66 23.77 -5.00
N PHE A 403 4.67 23.56 -4.15
CA PHE A 403 4.77 24.24 -2.87
C PHE A 403 4.90 25.75 -3.08
N ASP A 404 5.89 26.22 -3.82
CA ASP A 404 6.16 27.65 -3.98
C ASP A 404 5.09 28.36 -4.82
N ARG A 405 4.50 27.68 -5.82
CA ARG A 405 3.57 28.32 -6.76
C ARG A 405 2.10 28.21 -6.34
N LYS A 406 1.71 27.20 -5.57
CA LYS A 406 0.31 26.94 -5.22
C LYS A 406 0.07 27.00 -3.72
N LEU A 407 0.75 26.17 -2.93
CA LEU A 407 0.43 25.99 -1.51
C LEU A 407 0.94 27.15 -0.65
N LYS A 408 2.20 27.54 -0.80
CA LYS A 408 2.86 28.58 0.01
C LYS A 408 2.17 29.94 -0.08
N PRO A 409 1.73 30.45 -1.26
CA PRO A 409 0.95 31.68 -1.31
C PRO A 409 -0.35 31.60 -0.50
N GLN A 410 -1.08 30.49 -0.57
CA GLN A 410 -2.30 30.27 0.20
C GLN A 410 -2.01 30.21 1.71
N LEU A 411 -0.99 29.45 2.11
CA LEU A 411 -0.58 29.27 3.52
C LEU A 411 -0.04 30.56 4.15
N MET A 412 0.61 31.42 3.37
CA MET A 412 1.11 32.73 3.80
C MET A 412 0.06 33.85 3.68
N GLN A 413 -1.19 33.51 3.39
CA GLN A 413 -2.30 34.47 3.19
C GLN A 413 -2.01 35.52 2.10
N ARG A 414 -1.19 35.15 1.10
CA ARG A 414 -0.88 35.95 -0.09
C ARG A 414 -1.79 35.61 -1.27
N SER A 415 -2.54 34.51 -1.16
CA SER A 415 -3.58 34.06 -2.08
C SER A 415 -4.81 33.67 -1.28
N ASN A 416 -5.99 33.74 -1.91
CA ASN A 416 -7.25 33.27 -1.35
C ASN A 416 -8.01 32.45 -2.41
N ASP A 417 -7.35 31.43 -2.95
CA ASP A 417 -7.91 30.51 -3.92
C ASP A 417 -8.73 29.42 -3.18
N PRO A 418 -10.06 29.38 -3.34
CA PRO A 418 -10.90 28.40 -2.62
C PRO A 418 -10.56 26.95 -2.96
N ALA A 419 -10.18 26.67 -4.21
CA ALA A 419 -9.84 25.32 -4.63
C ALA A 419 -8.55 24.84 -3.94
N ILE A 420 -7.50 25.68 -3.94
CA ILE A 420 -6.25 25.37 -3.24
C ILE A 420 -6.46 25.27 -1.73
N LYS A 421 -7.32 26.11 -1.14
CA LYS A 421 -7.68 26.01 0.28
C LYS A 421 -8.31 24.65 0.60
N ASN A 422 -9.26 24.21 -0.22
CA ASN A 422 -9.93 22.92 -0.04
C ASN A 422 -8.98 21.74 -0.26
N ILE A 423 -8.02 21.83 -1.18
CA ILE A 423 -6.99 20.80 -1.38
C ILE A 423 -6.06 20.68 -0.18
N ILE A 424 -5.60 21.82 0.38
CA ILE A 424 -4.80 21.82 1.60
C ILE A 424 -5.58 21.16 2.75
N ALA A 425 -6.86 21.50 2.88
CA ALA A 425 -7.73 20.92 3.91
C ALA A 425 -8.00 19.42 3.67
N LEU A 426 -8.10 18.97 2.41
CA LEU A 426 -8.17 17.56 2.05
C LEU A 426 -6.95 16.79 2.58
N PHE A 427 -5.75 17.30 2.32
CA PHE A 427 -4.50 16.70 2.82
C PHE A 427 -4.38 16.78 4.35
N ASP A 428 -4.73 17.91 4.95
CA ASP A 428 -4.62 18.12 6.40
C ASP A 428 -5.60 17.23 7.18
N ASP A 429 -6.86 17.13 6.76
CA ASP A 429 -7.90 16.54 7.59
C ASP A 429 -8.43 15.20 7.08
N HIS A 430 -8.18 14.76 5.84
CA HIS A 430 -8.80 13.53 5.33
C HIS A 430 -7.82 12.48 4.81
N ILE A 431 -6.69 12.89 4.24
CA ILE A 431 -5.70 11.94 3.72
C ILE A 431 -4.75 11.52 4.85
N HIS A 432 -4.64 10.21 5.06
CA HIS A 432 -3.74 9.62 6.04
C HIS A 432 -2.30 9.55 5.48
N ASP A 433 -1.33 9.29 6.36
CA ASP A 433 0.05 8.95 6.00
C ASP A 433 0.32 7.50 6.37
N SER A 434 0.16 6.61 5.41
CA SER A 434 0.31 5.18 5.63
C SER A 434 1.75 4.77 5.95
N ARG A 435 2.75 5.59 5.59
CA ARG A 435 4.17 5.38 5.94
C ARG A 435 4.49 5.73 7.39
N ALA A 436 3.71 6.60 8.04
CA ALA A 436 3.97 7.01 9.42
C ALA A 436 3.87 5.84 10.41
N TRP A 437 3.08 4.81 10.09
CA TRP A 437 2.83 3.66 10.98
C TRP A 437 3.38 2.31 10.48
N PHE A 438 3.34 2.07 9.17
CA PHE A 438 3.52 0.71 8.63
C PHE A 438 4.88 0.05 8.95
N LEU A 439 4.84 -1.23 9.34
CA LEU A 439 5.97 -2.10 9.77
C LEU A 439 6.68 -1.72 11.08
N HIS A 440 6.26 -0.65 11.76
CA HIS A 440 6.92 -0.17 12.97
C HIS A 440 6.80 -1.15 14.15
N SER A 441 5.66 -1.85 14.29
CA SER A 441 5.43 -2.83 15.36
C SER A 441 5.96 -4.24 15.03
N GLU A 442 6.16 -4.55 13.75
CA GLU A 442 6.59 -5.87 13.28
C GLU A 442 8.09 -5.97 12.96
N SER A 443 8.77 -4.85 12.71
CA SER A 443 10.19 -4.84 12.35
C SER A 443 11.03 -3.82 13.13
N GLY A 444 10.44 -3.10 14.08
CA GLY A 444 11.15 -2.08 14.87
C GLY A 444 11.68 -0.87 14.09
N ALA A 445 11.43 -0.82 12.77
CA ALA A 445 11.75 0.29 11.88
C ALA A 445 10.65 0.43 10.82
N ARG A 446 10.61 1.57 10.13
CA ARG A 446 9.78 1.73 8.94
C ARG A 446 10.46 1.08 7.74
N GLU A 447 9.63 0.61 6.80
CA GLU A 447 10.00 -0.02 5.53
C GLU A 447 11.45 0.27 5.07
N PRO A 448 12.40 -0.68 5.29
CA PRO A 448 13.84 -0.42 5.19
C PRO A 448 14.34 0.06 3.83
N PHE A 449 13.63 -0.26 2.75
CA PHE A 449 14.00 0.06 1.36
C PHE A 449 13.06 1.07 0.71
N GLY A 450 12.20 1.72 1.51
CA GLY A 450 11.22 2.69 1.04
C GLY A 450 11.56 4.14 1.39
N GLY A 451 10.90 5.08 0.72
CA GLY A 451 11.00 6.50 1.03
C GLY A 451 9.84 7.30 0.45
N TYR A 452 9.70 8.54 0.93
CA TYR A 452 8.69 9.48 0.44
C TYR A 452 8.98 10.03 -0.96
N PHE A 453 10.20 9.84 -1.45
CA PHE A 453 10.68 10.33 -2.74
C PHE A 453 10.77 9.22 -3.80
N LEU A 454 10.00 8.15 -3.63
CA LEU A 454 9.87 7.06 -4.58
C LEU A 454 8.44 7.03 -5.12
N SER A 455 8.31 6.77 -6.41
CA SER A 455 7.03 6.48 -7.05
C SER A 455 6.52 5.13 -6.49
N ARG A 456 5.22 4.90 -6.55
CA ARG A 456 4.67 3.57 -6.23
C ARG A 456 5.14 2.55 -7.25
N MET A 457 5.46 1.34 -6.81
CA MET A 457 5.63 0.21 -7.72
C MET A 457 4.26 -0.22 -8.24
N ILE A 458 4.15 -0.40 -9.55
CA ILE A 458 2.91 -0.78 -10.24
C ILE A 458 3.21 -1.96 -11.16
N TYR A 459 2.44 -3.04 -10.99
CA TYR A 459 2.48 -4.23 -11.82
C TYR A 459 1.40 -4.17 -12.90
N PHE A 460 1.76 -4.65 -14.09
CA PHE A 460 0.91 -4.83 -15.26
C PHE A 460 1.09 -6.27 -15.73
N GLY A 461 0.41 -7.22 -15.07
CA GLY A 461 0.66 -8.64 -15.28
C GLY A 461 2.09 -9.04 -14.87
N ASP A 462 2.91 -9.41 -15.85
CA ASP A 462 4.32 -9.80 -15.66
C ASP A 462 5.32 -8.66 -15.88
N LYS A 463 4.83 -7.45 -16.20
CA LYS A 463 5.64 -6.23 -16.30
C LYS A 463 5.38 -5.28 -15.13
N TRP A 464 6.21 -4.26 -15.02
CA TRP A 464 6.04 -3.19 -14.04
C TRP A 464 6.46 -1.82 -14.59
N ASN A 465 6.03 -0.76 -13.91
CA ASN A 465 6.29 0.62 -14.32
C ASN A 465 7.76 1.05 -14.21
N LYS A 466 8.51 0.46 -13.27
CA LYS A 466 9.90 0.84 -12.99
C LYS A 466 10.89 -0.16 -13.55
N ALA A 467 11.87 0.31 -14.31
CA ALA A 467 12.97 -0.55 -14.72
C ALA A 467 13.78 -0.95 -13.48
N VAL A 468 13.95 -2.24 -13.26
CA VAL A 468 14.84 -2.75 -12.21
C VAL A 468 16.11 -3.31 -12.83
N GLN A 469 17.18 -3.36 -12.05
CA GLN A 469 18.45 -3.91 -12.50
C GLN A 469 18.94 -4.99 -11.55
N LEU A 470 19.34 -6.14 -12.09
CA LEU A 470 19.95 -7.22 -11.32
C LEU A 470 21.36 -6.80 -10.85
N VAL A 471 21.58 -6.84 -9.54
CA VAL A 471 22.85 -6.46 -8.87
C VAL A 471 23.67 -7.71 -8.52
N SER A 472 23.01 -8.78 -8.10
CA SER A 472 23.66 -10.08 -7.89
C SER A 472 22.76 -11.21 -8.35
N ASN A 473 23.39 -12.28 -8.84
CA ASN A 473 22.76 -13.59 -8.88
C ASN A 473 23.33 -14.43 -7.71
N ARG A 474 22.93 -15.70 -7.61
CA ARG A 474 23.37 -16.60 -6.53
C ARG A 474 24.87 -16.92 -6.54
N GLU A 475 25.57 -16.63 -7.63
CA GLU A 475 26.96 -17.03 -7.89
C GLU A 475 27.92 -15.84 -7.91
N ASN A 476 27.45 -14.66 -8.30
CA ASN A 476 28.26 -13.49 -8.57
C ASN A 476 27.53 -12.18 -8.22
N ILE A 477 28.32 -11.20 -7.78
CA ILE A 477 27.93 -9.79 -7.69
C ILE A 477 28.51 -9.10 -8.92
N TYR A 478 27.65 -8.56 -9.78
CA TYR A 478 28.10 -7.90 -11.00
C TYR A 478 28.95 -6.66 -10.68
N GLY A 479 30.10 -6.51 -11.35
CA GLY A 479 31.01 -5.39 -11.13
C GLY A 479 31.84 -5.48 -9.85
N PHE A 480 31.96 -6.66 -9.23
CA PHE A 480 32.74 -6.91 -8.02
C PHE A 480 33.68 -8.10 -8.18
N THR A 481 34.95 -7.94 -7.78
CA THR A 481 35.99 -8.98 -7.91
C THR A 481 36.68 -9.33 -6.58
N GLY A 482 36.10 -8.94 -5.44
CA GLY A 482 36.69 -9.15 -4.10
C GLY A 482 36.09 -10.34 -3.33
N GLN A 483 36.47 -10.45 -2.05
CA GLN A 483 35.87 -11.43 -1.13
C GLN A 483 34.53 -10.92 -0.60
N ALA A 484 33.42 -11.40 -1.16
CA ALA A 484 32.07 -10.92 -0.87
C ALA A 484 31.73 -10.94 0.64
N GLN A 485 32.30 -11.87 1.42
CA GLN A 485 32.04 -12.00 2.86
C GLN A 485 32.46 -10.77 3.67
N GLN A 486 33.40 -9.96 3.15
CA GLN A 486 33.89 -8.75 3.80
C GLN A 486 33.00 -7.53 3.57
N TYR A 487 31.99 -7.62 2.71
CA TYR A 487 31.15 -6.51 2.28
C TYR A 487 29.67 -6.74 2.58
N ALA A 488 28.89 -5.68 2.63
CA ALA A 488 27.44 -5.73 2.77
C ALA A 488 26.78 -4.71 1.84
N PHE A 489 25.56 -5.00 1.39
CA PHE A 489 24.75 -3.99 0.74
C PHE A 489 24.01 -3.18 1.81
N ILE A 490 24.02 -1.85 1.68
CA ILE A 490 23.27 -0.92 2.52
C ILE A 490 22.32 -0.11 1.64
N HIS A 491 21.06 -0.02 2.04
CA HIS A 491 20.15 0.96 1.46
C HIS A 491 20.43 2.37 2.01
N GLN A 492 20.66 3.33 1.11
CA GLN A 492 20.74 4.73 1.46
C GLN A 492 19.56 5.48 0.82
N PRO A 493 18.60 5.97 1.61
CA PRO A 493 17.43 6.68 1.09
C PRO A 493 17.81 7.82 0.14
N THR A 494 17.05 7.97 -0.95
CA THR A 494 17.24 8.98 -2.02
C THR A 494 18.48 8.79 -2.89
N ILE A 495 19.23 7.70 -2.66
CA ILE A 495 20.43 7.34 -3.41
C ILE A 495 20.34 5.91 -3.95
N GLY A 496 19.79 4.97 -3.17
CA GLY A 496 19.69 3.57 -3.51
C GLY A 496 20.69 2.70 -2.75
N ILE A 497 20.93 1.50 -3.29
CA ILE A 497 21.80 0.52 -2.64
C ILE A 497 23.28 0.87 -2.86
N LYS A 498 24.06 0.87 -1.78
CA LYS A 498 25.52 0.97 -1.76
C LYS A 498 26.13 -0.36 -1.32
N PHE A 499 27.33 -0.64 -1.80
CA PHE A 499 28.10 -1.80 -1.37
C PHE A 499 29.26 -1.31 -0.52
N ILE A 500 29.34 -1.75 0.73
CA ILE A 500 30.28 -1.20 1.72
C ILE A 500 31.11 -2.29 2.38
N HIS A 501 32.33 -1.99 2.79
CA HIS A 501 33.18 -2.92 3.54
C HIS A 501 32.72 -2.97 5.01
N LYS A 502 32.38 -4.17 5.54
CA LYS A 502 31.78 -4.35 6.87
C LYS A 502 32.61 -3.75 8.02
N GLN A 503 33.94 -3.79 7.92
CA GLN A 503 34.84 -3.35 9.00
C GLN A 503 35.21 -1.87 8.98
N ILE A 504 35.38 -1.28 7.78
CA ILE A 504 35.89 0.10 7.64
C ILE A 504 34.79 1.07 7.20
N GLY A 505 33.63 0.57 6.77
CA GLY A 505 32.46 1.37 6.36
C GLY A 505 32.61 2.09 5.02
N GLU A 506 33.73 1.90 4.31
CA GLU A 506 33.97 2.54 3.02
C GLU A 506 33.13 1.90 1.91
N VAL A 507 32.63 2.75 1.00
CA VAL A 507 31.86 2.34 -0.17
C VAL A 507 32.80 1.77 -1.22
N TYR A 508 32.52 0.54 -1.65
CA TYR A 508 33.18 -0.08 -2.79
C TYR A 508 32.58 0.44 -4.10
N PRO A 509 33.40 0.93 -5.04
CA PRO A 509 32.92 1.42 -6.34
C PRO A 509 32.63 0.23 -7.28
N ILE A 510 31.45 -0.37 -7.15
CA ILE A 510 31.01 -1.43 -8.08
C ILE A 510 30.95 -0.87 -9.51
N ASN A 511 31.50 -1.61 -10.48
CA ASN A 511 31.35 -1.27 -11.89
C ASN A 511 29.93 -1.61 -12.38
N GLU A 512 29.04 -0.62 -12.36
CA GLU A 512 27.64 -0.82 -12.74
C GLU A 512 27.44 -1.16 -14.22
N ASN A 513 28.43 -0.90 -15.08
CA ASN A 513 28.38 -1.26 -16.51
C ASN A 513 28.46 -2.78 -16.75
N GLU A 514 28.90 -3.55 -15.75
CA GLU A 514 28.90 -5.01 -15.81
C GLU A 514 27.56 -5.61 -15.39
N ARG A 515 26.62 -4.80 -14.90
CA ARG A 515 25.28 -5.28 -14.57
C ARG A 515 24.48 -5.53 -15.84
N PRO A 516 23.56 -6.52 -15.83
CA PRO A 516 22.60 -6.68 -16.90
C PRO A 516 21.81 -5.40 -17.16
N THR A 517 21.31 -5.23 -18.38
CA THR A 517 20.48 -4.07 -18.75
C THR A 517 19.24 -3.99 -17.84
N PRO A 518 18.85 -2.79 -17.38
CA PRO A 518 17.60 -2.60 -16.65
C PRO A 518 16.40 -3.12 -17.46
N THR A 519 15.43 -3.72 -16.76
CA THR A 519 14.25 -4.33 -17.39
C THR A 519 12.97 -4.04 -16.63
N ASN A 520 11.87 -3.89 -17.38
CA ASN A 520 10.52 -3.82 -16.83
C ASN A 520 9.88 -5.22 -16.68
N ASN A 521 10.64 -6.28 -16.94
CA ASN A 521 10.23 -7.68 -16.89
C ASN A 521 11.39 -8.51 -16.32
N LEU A 522 11.60 -8.41 -15.01
CA LEU A 522 12.68 -9.15 -14.34
C LEU A 522 12.36 -10.65 -14.26
N ILE A 523 11.09 -11.04 -14.22
CA ILE A 523 10.71 -12.46 -14.20
C ILE A 523 11.31 -13.19 -15.41
N ASP A 524 11.22 -12.61 -16.61
CA ASP A 524 11.82 -13.19 -17.81
C ASP A 524 13.35 -13.22 -17.74
N GLN A 525 13.97 -12.20 -17.16
CA GLN A 525 15.42 -12.17 -16.95
C GLN A 525 15.89 -13.22 -15.94
N LEU A 526 15.06 -13.55 -14.94
CA LEU A 526 15.36 -14.54 -13.91
C LEU A 526 15.07 -15.98 -14.36
N LYS A 527 14.17 -16.19 -15.33
CA LYS A 527 13.76 -17.53 -15.81
C LYS A 527 14.94 -18.48 -16.10
N PRO A 528 15.99 -18.08 -16.85
CA PRO A 528 17.11 -18.98 -17.16
C PRO A 528 17.84 -19.44 -15.89
N PHE A 529 18.08 -18.53 -14.95
CA PHE A 529 18.76 -18.84 -13.69
C PHE A 529 17.92 -19.76 -12.81
N VAL A 530 16.60 -19.53 -12.74
CA VAL A 530 15.68 -20.38 -11.97
C VAL A 530 15.60 -21.80 -12.57
N GLN A 531 15.52 -21.91 -13.90
CA GLN A 531 15.48 -23.20 -14.60
C GLN A 531 16.78 -23.98 -14.41
N HIS A 532 17.94 -23.32 -14.52
CA HIS A 532 19.24 -23.94 -14.29
C HIS A 532 19.32 -24.53 -12.87
N HIS A 533 18.93 -23.76 -11.86
CA HIS A 533 18.97 -24.21 -10.48
C HIS A 533 17.99 -25.36 -10.17
N GLN A 534 16.79 -25.35 -10.76
CA GLN A 534 15.86 -26.48 -10.63
C GLN A 534 16.47 -27.78 -11.19
N GLN A 535 17.22 -27.69 -12.30
CA GLN A 535 17.93 -28.83 -12.86
C GLN A 535 19.06 -29.32 -11.94
N GLU A 536 19.87 -28.42 -11.39
CA GLU A 536 20.93 -28.78 -10.42
C GLU A 536 20.37 -29.44 -9.16
N THR A 537 19.28 -28.89 -8.60
CA THR A 537 18.61 -29.46 -7.42
C THR A 537 18.08 -30.86 -7.72
N LEU A 538 17.47 -31.07 -8.89
CA LEU A 538 17.00 -32.37 -9.33
C LEU A 538 18.16 -33.36 -9.51
N LEU A 539 19.29 -32.91 -10.05
CA LEU A 539 20.51 -33.72 -10.20
C LEU A 539 21.09 -34.11 -8.83
N ALA A 540 21.18 -33.18 -7.89
CA ALA A 540 21.65 -33.43 -6.53
C ALA A 540 20.74 -34.43 -5.80
N GLN A 541 19.42 -34.25 -5.89
CA GLN A 541 18.44 -35.19 -5.33
C GLN A 541 18.55 -36.58 -5.94
N LYS A 542 18.77 -36.68 -7.27
CA LYS A 542 18.99 -37.96 -7.96
C LYS A 542 20.28 -38.64 -7.49
N GLU A 543 21.36 -37.90 -7.31
CA GLU A 543 22.63 -38.46 -6.80
C GLU A 543 22.53 -38.89 -5.34
N GLU A 544 21.80 -38.16 -4.51
CA GLU A 544 21.49 -38.56 -3.13
C GLU A 544 20.62 -39.83 -3.08
N LEU A 545 19.60 -39.92 -3.95
CA LEU A 545 18.79 -41.13 -4.11
C LEU A 545 19.63 -42.33 -4.57
N LYS A 546 20.55 -42.14 -5.52
CA LYS A 546 21.48 -43.19 -5.96
C LYS A 546 22.40 -43.65 -4.83
N LYS A 547 22.91 -42.73 -4.00
CA LYS A 547 23.73 -43.07 -2.83
C LYS A 547 22.95 -43.84 -1.77
N LEU A 548 21.65 -43.56 -1.62
CA LEU A 548 20.76 -44.30 -0.72
C LEU A 548 20.39 -45.67 -1.29
N LEU A 549 20.11 -45.78 -2.59
CA LEU A 549 19.76 -47.03 -3.27
C LEU A 549 20.95 -47.95 -3.51
N GLY A 550 22.17 -47.41 -3.69
CA GLY A 550 23.41 -48.19 -3.80
C GLY A 550 23.94 -48.72 -2.45
N LYS A 551 23.23 -48.47 -1.36
CA LYS A 551 23.50 -49.01 -0.01
C LYS A 551 22.50 -50.10 0.41
N VAL A 552 21.61 -50.53 -0.48
CA VAL A 552 20.64 -51.64 -0.27
C VAL A 552 21.18 -52.93 -0.87
#